data_AF-I3ZWP5-F1
#
_entry.id   AF-I3ZWP5-F1
#
_cell.length_a   1.000
_cell.length_b   1.000
_cell.length_c   1.000
_cell.angle_alpha   90.00
_cell.angle_beta   90.00
_cell.angle_gamma   90.00
#
_symmetry.space_group_name_H-M   'P 1'
#
loop_
_entity.id
_entity.type
_entity.pdbx_description
1 polymer ?
#
loop_
_entity_poly.entity_id
_entity_poly.type
_entity_poly.pdbx_seq_one_letter_code
_entity_poly.pdbx_strand_id
1 'polypeptide(L)' 'MEGLKACKNCRWFGAIDSYFPTQGICRRHMKTVHMNFVCDDWEPLWGLTGKPHGG' A
#
# COMPACT_ATOMS: atom_id res chain seq x y z
N MET A 1 3.75 -16.50 4.26
CA MET A 1 3.10 -15.47 3.41
C MET A 1 3.70 -14.07 3.67
N GLU A 2 5.00 -13.97 3.96
CA GLU A 2 5.65 -12.72 4.38
C GLU A 2 6.15 -11.83 3.22
N GLY A 3 6.18 -12.34 1.98
CA GLY A 3 6.71 -11.59 0.83
C GLY A 3 5.79 -10.52 0.22
N LEU A 4 4.58 -10.34 0.75
CA LEU A 4 3.57 -9.42 0.19
C LEU A 4 3.45 -8.10 0.97
N LYS A 5 4.06 -7.99 2.16
CA LYS A 5 4.01 -6.77 2.97
C LYS A 5 4.98 -5.74 2.38
N ALA A 6 4.44 -4.83 1.56
CA ALA A 6 5.18 -3.75 0.92
C ALA A 6 4.23 -2.57 0.68
N CYS A 7 4.76 -1.34 0.64
CA CYS A 7 3.97 -0.15 0.36
C CYS A 7 3.19 -0.28 -0.95
N LYS A 8 3.78 -0.84 -2.02
CA LYS A 8 3.08 -1.11 -3.29
C LYS A 8 1.80 -1.95 -3.16
N ASN A 9 1.72 -2.78 -2.12
CA ASN A 9 0.57 -3.63 -1.82
C ASN A 9 -0.32 -3.04 -0.70
N CYS A 10 -0.03 -1.82 -0.25
CA CYS A 10 -0.79 -1.10 0.76
C CYS A 10 -1.97 -0.37 0.11
N ARG A 11 -3.14 -0.39 0.75
CA ARG A 11 -4.32 0.39 0.29
C ARG A 11 -4.05 1.90 0.19
N TRP A 12 -3.09 2.38 0.97
CA TRP A 12 -2.77 3.81 1.07
C TRP A 12 -1.75 4.27 0.04
N PHE A 13 -1.09 3.35 -0.66
CA PHE A 13 -0.12 3.70 -1.70
C PHE A 13 -0.85 4.24 -2.92
N GLY A 14 -0.39 5.39 -3.40
CA GLY A 14 -1.01 6.17 -4.46
C GLY A 14 -0.09 6.38 -5.64
N ALA A 15 -0.17 7.56 -6.25
CA ALA A 15 0.59 7.92 -7.45
C ALA A 15 2.09 7.66 -7.25
N ILE A 16 2.69 7.03 -8.26
CA ILE A 16 4.13 6.81 -8.38
C ILE A 16 4.73 8.06 -9.03
N ASP A 17 5.85 8.51 -8.49
CA ASP A 17 6.59 9.62 -9.06
C ASP A 17 7.20 9.18 -10.40
N SER A 18 6.93 9.92 -11.48
CA SER A 18 7.37 9.52 -12.82
C SER A 18 8.89 9.63 -13.01
N TYR A 19 9.57 10.45 -12.19
CA TYR A 19 11.03 10.55 -12.19
C TYR A 19 11.67 9.41 -11.36
N PHE A 20 10.97 8.95 -10.33
CA PHE A 20 11.42 7.86 -9.46
C PHE A 20 10.40 6.71 -9.43
N PRO A 21 10.49 5.72 -10.35
CA PRO A 21 9.50 4.65 -10.47
C PRO A 21 9.44 3.71 -9.24
N THR A 22 10.39 3.88 -8.30
CA THR A 22 10.44 3.15 -7.04
C THR A 22 9.79 3.90 -5.88
N GLN A 23 9.30 5.13 -6.09
CA GLN A 23 8.70 5.98 -5.08
C GLN A 23 7.27 6.34 -5.43
N GLY A 24 6.42 6.46 -4.42
CA GLY A 24 5.05 6.94 -4.59
C GLY A 24 4.52 7.61 -3.34
N ILE A 25 3.33 8.19 -3.42
CA ILE A 25 2.72 8.90 -2.29
C ILE A 25 1.99 7.92 -1.38
N CYS A 26 2.31 7.95 -0.09
CA CYS A 26 1.49 7.35 0.95
C CYS A 26 0.39 8.34 1.35
N ARG A 27 -0.86 8.06 0.97
CA ARG A 27 -2.01 8.95 1.25
C ARG A 27 -2.35 9.09 2.73
N ARG A 28 -2.03 8.08 3.54
CA ARG A 28 -2.24 8.07 5.01
C ARG A 28 -1.41 9.14 5.72
N HIS A 29 -0.15 9.30 5.32
CA HIS A 29 0.79 10.23 5.95
C HIS A 29 1.12 11.44 5.06
N MET A 30 0.53 11.52 3.86
CA MET A 30 0.80 12.55 2.84
C MET A 30 2.31 12.77 2.59
N LYS A 31 3.05 11.66 2.44
CA LYS A 31 4.51 11.67 2.21
C LYS A 31 4.92 10.74 1.09
N THR A 32 6.02 11.07 0.42
CA THR A 32 6.66 10.18 -0.55
C THR A 32 7.34 9.03 0.18
N VAL A 33 7.09 7.80 -0.27
CA VAL A 33 7.64 6.56 0.30
C VAL A 33 8.16 5.66 -0.79
N HIS A 34 9.16 4.84 -0.46
CA HIS A 34 9.64 3.81 -1.35
C HIS A 34 8.62 2.66 -1.45
N MET A 35 8.41 2.11 -2.64
CA MET A 35 7.39 1.09 -2.92
C MET A 35 7.57 -0.21 -2.12
N ASN A 36 8.81 -0.53 -1.71
CA ASN A 36 9.11 -1.70 -0.88
C ASN A 36 9.18 -1.39 0.63
N PHE A 37 9.01 -0.13 1.03
CA PHE A 37 8.98 0.27 2.44
C PHE A 37 7.66 -0.18 3.10
N VAL A 38 7.69 -0.44 4.41
CA VAL A 38 6.51 -0.82 5.19
C VAL A 38 6.47 0.04 6.44
N CYS A 39 5.33 0.68 6.70
CA CYS A 39 5.06 1.40 7.94
C CYS A 39 4.16 0.59 8.88
N ASP A 40 4.02 1.06 10.11
CA ASP A 40 3.15 0.43 11.12
C ASP A 40 1.67 0.51 10.71
N ASP A 41 1.24 1.66 10.17
CA ASP A 41 -0.09 1.89 9.56
C ASP A 41 -0.31 1.14 8.22
N TRP A 42 0.48 0.12 7.90
CA TRP A 42 0.30 -0.65 6.67
C TRP A 42 -0.99 -1.46 6.73
N GLU A 43 -1.84 -1.29 5.72
CA GLU A 43 -3.06 -2.05 5.55
C GLU A 43 -3.08 -2.71 4.16
N PRO A 44 -3.39 -4.02 4.06
CA PRO A 44 -3.41 -4.73 2.79
C PRO A 44 -4.47 -4.15 1.85
N LEU A 45 -4.12 -3.97 0.58
CA LEU A 45 -5.09 -3.59 -0.47
C LEU A 45 -6.22 -4.63 -0.61
N TRP A 46 -5.93 -5.91 -0.32
CA TRP A 46 -6.83 -7.06 -0.48
C TRP A 46 -7.68 -7.38 0.77
N GLY A 47 -7.83 -6.43 1.70
CA GLY A 47 -8.66 -6.59 2.90
C GLY A 47 -10.18 -6.36 2.72
N LEU A 48 -10.65 -5.99 1.52
CA LEU A 48 -12.08 -5.73 1.25
C LEU A 48 -12.80 -6.85 0.48
N THR A 49 -12.10 -7.86 -0.04
CA THR A 49 -12.74 -9.04 -0.67
C THR A 49 -12.97 -10.19 0.31
N GLY A 50 -12.70 -9.96 1.59
CA GLY A 50 -12.93 -10.90 2.70
C GLY A 50 -14.14 -10.59 3.57
N LYS A 51 -15.13 -9.80 3.10
CA LYS A 51 -16.48 -10.00 3.67
C LYS A 51 -17.06 -11.22 2.95
N PRO A 52 -17.35 -12.34 3.63
CA PRO A 52 -18.34 -13.25 3.08
C PRO A 52 -19.58 -12.41 2.83
N HIS A 53 -20.06 -12.43 1.59
CA HIS A 53 -21.45 -12.11 1.30
C HIS A 53 -22.28 -13.10 2.12
N GLY A 54 -22.64 -12.70 3.35
CA GLY A 54 -23.64 -13.37 4.16
C GLY A 54 -24.98 -12.70 3.90
N GLY A 55 -25.98 -13.52 3.55
CA GLY A 55 -27.38 -13.14 3.40
C GLY A 55 -27.92 -13.42 2.02
#